data_AF-A0AAJ5YRR7-F1
#
_entry.id   AF-A0AAJ5YRR7-F1
#
_cell.length_a   1.000
_cell.length_b   1.000
_cell.length_c   1.000
_cell.angle_alpha   90.00
_cell.angle_beta   90.00
_cell.angle_gamma   90.00
#
_symmetry.space_group_name_H-M   'P 1'
#
loop_
_entity.id
_entity.type
_entity.pdbx_description
1 polymer ?
#
loop_
_entity_poly.entity_id
_entity_poly.type
_entity_poly.pdbx_seq_one_letter_code
_entity_poly.pdbx_strand_id
1 'polypeptide(L)'
;MSASVTPESTAGRLLGCLFQANTQNKADSIREEWIKVMQVRLVREELQKCYRAEGENHYQVCSPIVKVYNDLLKEARVKGYRTIDA
;
A
#
# COMPACT_ATOMS: atom_id res chain seq x y z
N MET A 1 6.69 -50.15 4.30
CA MET A 1 7.53 -49.03 4.76
C MET A 1 6.63 -47.85 5.07
N SER A 2 6.07 -47.80 6.27
CA SER A 2 5.23 -46.70 6.75
C SER A 2 6.14 -45.66 7.40
N ALA A 3 6.31 -44.50 6.77
CA ALA A 3 6.95 -43.37 7.40
C ALA A 3 6.02 -42.84 8.50
N SER A 4 6.33 -43.17 9.75
CA SER A 4 5.71 -42.55 10.92
C SER A 4 6.16 -41.09 10.97
N VAL A 5 5.31 -40.18 10.48
CA VAL A 5 5.50 -38.73 10.68
C VAL A 5 5.43 -38.48 12.19
N THR A 6 6.58 -38.19 12.80
CA THR A 6 6.64 -37.84 14.21
C THR A 6 5.95 -36.48 14.44
N PRO A 7 5.27 -36.27 15.58
CA PRO A 7 4.55 -35.02 15.86
C PRO A 7 5.47 -33.77 15.84
N GLU A 8 6.77 -33.92 16.12
CA GLU A 8 7.78 -32.86 16.01
C GLU A 8 8.01 -32.39 14.56
N SER A 9 7.99 -33.31 13.58
CA SER A 9 8.10 -33.01 12.15
C SER A 9 6.87 -32.24 11.65
N THR A 10 5.68 -32.57 12.15
CA THR A 10 4.44 -31.86 11.81
C THR A 10 4.42 -30.47 12.43
N ALA A 11 4.84 -30.32 13.69
CA ALA A 11 4.95 -29.04 14.38
C ALA A 11 5.95 -28.09 13.69
N GLY A 12 7.14 -28.59 13.30
CA GLY A 12 8.13 -27.81 12.56
C GLY A 12 7.64 -27.37 11.17
N ARG A 13 6.88 -28.23 10.49
CA ARG A 13 6.28 -27.92 9.18
C ARG A 13 5.14 -26.89 9.29
N LEU A 14 4.31 -27.00 10.32
CA LEU A 14 3.26 -26.02 10.64
C LEU A 14 3.87 -24.66 11.02
N LEU A 15 4.93 -24.63 11.83
CA LEU A 15 5.69 -23.41 12.13
C LEU A 15 6.28 -22.78 10.86
N GLY A 16 6.83 -23.58 9.94
CA GLY A 16 7.30 -23.12 8.63
C GLY A 16 6.19 -22.48 7.79
N CYS A 17 5.02 -23.13 7.69
CA CYS A 17 3.86 -22.56 6.99
C CYS A 17 3.35 -21.26 7.63
N LEU A 18 3.30 -21.19 8.97
CA LEU A 18 2.88 -19.98 9.69
C LEU A 18 3.87 -18.83 9.50
N PHE A 19 5.17 -19.12 9.49
CA PHE A 19 6.20 -18.13 9.17
C PHE A 19 6.05 -17.59 7.75
N GLN A 20 5.89 -18.48 6.76
CA GLN A 20 5.65 -18.10 5.36
C GLN A 20 4.37 -17.27 5.20
N ALA A 21 3.27 -17.67 5.81
CA ALA A 21 2.02 -16.91 5.80
C ALA A 21 2.20 -15.51 6.40
N ASN A 22 2.92 -15.38 7.51
CA ASN A 22 3.20 -14.10 8.14
C ASN A 22 4.07 -13.20 7.23
N THR A 23 5.06 -13.77 6.53
CA THR A 23 5.87 -13.01 5.56
C THR A 23 5.06 -12.54 4.35
N GLN A 24 4.12 -13.35 3.86
CA GLN A 24 3.22 -12.94 2.76
C GLN A 24 2.31 -11.80 3.19
N ASN A 25 1.66 -11.92 4.35
CA ASN A 25 0.81 -10.86 4.90
C ASN A 25 1.55 -9.51 5.02
N LYS A 26 2.82 -9.53 5.44
CA LYS A 26 3.67 -8.33 5.51
C LYS A 26 4.01 -7.76 4.12
N ALA A 27 4.22 -8.62 3.13
CA ALA A 27 4.51 -8.16 1.76
C ALA A 27 3.27 -7.53 1.12
N ASP A 28 2.09 -8.10 1.40
CA ASP A 28 0.82 -7.62 0.85
C ASP A 28 0.41 -6.28 1.46
N SER A 29 0.57 -6.07 2.78
CA SER A 29 0.31 -4.77 3.40
C SER A 29 1.19 -3.66 2.83
N ILE A 30 2.48 -3.93 2.63
CA ILE A 30 3.40 -2.99 1.97
C ILE A 30 2.96 -2.70 0.54
N ARG A 31 2.57 -3.73 -0.21
CA ARG A 31 2.08 -3.57 -1.59
C ARG A 31 0.85 -2.65 -1.63
N GLU A 32 -0.10 -2.84 -0.72
CA GLU A 32 -1.29 -1.99 -0.63
C GLU A 32 -0.95 -0.53 -0.28
N GLU A 33 -0.03 -0.31 0.65
CA GLU A 33 0.48 1.04 0.95
C GLU A 33 1.07 1.71 -0.29
N TRP A 34 1.89 0.99 -1.06
CA TRP A 34 2.45 1.50 -2.30
C TRP A 34 1.41 1.72 -3.39
N ILE A 35 0.36 0.90 -3.47
CA ILE A 35 -0.76 1.11 -4.40
C ILE A 35 -1.43 2.46 -4.11
N LYS A 36 -1.66 2.81 -2.83
CA LYS A 36 -2.21 4.12 -2.46
C LYS A 36 -1.28 5.28 -2.86
N VAL A 37 0.03 5.12 -2.70
CA VAL A 37 1.01 6.09 -3.19
C VAL A 37 0.93 6.26 -4.71
N MET A 38 0.78 5.16 -5.45
CA MET A 38 0.63 5.20 -6.91
C MET A 38 -0.67 5.87 -7.34
N GLN A 39 -1.78 5.69 -6.61
CA GLN A 39 -3.03 6.42 -6.84
C GLN A 39 -2.84 7.94 -6.71
N VAL A 40 -2.15 8.39 -5.65
CA VAL A 40 -1.81 9.81 -5.46
C VAL A 40 -0.97 10.35 -6.61
N ARG A 41 -0.02 9.57 -7.13
CA ARG A 41 0.80 9.98 -8.28
C ARG A 41 -0.03 10.20 -9.55
N LEU A 42 -0.98 9.31 -9.84
CA LEU A 42 -1.89 9.47 -10.99
C LEU A 42 -2.73 10.75 -10.88
N VAL A 43 -3.32 11.00 -9.71
CA VAL A 43 -4.12 12.21 -9.49
C VAL A 43 -3.25 13.47 -9.57
N ARG A 44 -2.01 13.42 -9.07
CA ARG A 44 -1.05 14.53 -9.19
C ARG A 44 -0.73 14.83 -10.66
N GLU A 45 -0.50 13.82 -11.48
CA GLU A 45 -0.23 14.01 -12.90
C GLU A 45 -1.42 14.64 -13.62
N GLU A 46 -2.64 14.19 -13.30
CA GLU A 46 -3.85 14.77 -13.87
C GLU A 46 -4.06 16.23 -13.42
N LEU A 47 -3.81 16.53 -12.15
CA LEU A 47 -3.83 17.89 -11.63
C LEU A 47 -2.83 18.81 -12.36
N GLN A 48 -1.62 18.31 -12.64
CA GLN A 48 -0.62 19.05 -13.39
C GLN A 48 -1.07 19.33 -14.83
N LYS A 49 -1.78 18.41 -15.48
CA LYS A 49 -2.37 18.67 -16.81
C LYS A 49 -3.44 19.75 -16.73
N CYS A 50 -4.33 19.68 -15.73
CA CYS A 50 -5.37 20.70 -15.53
C CYS A 50 -4.77 22.09 -15.33
N TYR A 51 -3.72 22.21 -14.50
CA TYR A 51 -3.02 23.48 -14.28
C TYR A 51 -2.36 24.03 -15.56
N ARG A 52 -1.80 23.14 -16.41
CA ARG A 52 -1.21 23.55 -17.69
C ARG A 52 -2.25 23.95 -18.73
N ALA A 53 -3.42 23.30 -18.72
CA ALA A 53 -4.48 23.57 -19.69
C ALA A 53 -5.25 24.86 -19.37
N GLU A 54 -5.57 25.10 -18.10
CA GLU A 54 -6.43 26.22 -17.68
C GLU A 54 -5.66 27.52 -17.40
N GLY A 55 -4.35 27.45 -17.13
CA GLY A 55 -3.56 28.63 -16.75
C GLY A 55 -4.15 29.30 -15.50
N GLU A 56 -4.29 30.63 -15.51
CA GLU A 56 -4.83 31.41 -14.38
C GLU A 56 -6.25 30.97 -13.93
N ASN A 57 -7.02 30.29 -14.78
CA ASN A 57 -8.37 29.82 -14.43
C ASN A 57 -8.39 28.55 -13.56
N HIS A 58 -7.22 27.96 -13.27
CA HIS A 58 -7.13 26.69 -12.55
C HIS A 58 -7.77 26.71 -11.16
N TYR A 59 -7.92 27.88 -10.53
CA TYR A 59 -8.50 28.02 -9.18
C TYR A 59 -9.96 27.55 -9.10
N GLN A 60 -10.76 27.79 -10.15
CA GLN A 60 -12.15 27.37 -10.16
C GLN A 60 -12.31 25.98 -10.77
N VAL A 61 -11.59 25.71 -11.87
CA VAL A 61 -11.78 24.49 -12.66
C VAL A 61 -11.11 23.26 -12.03
N CYS A 62 -9.88 23.40 -11.50
CA CYS A 62 -9.11 22.27 -10.99
C CYS A 62 -9.36 21.97 -9.50
N SER A 63 -10.15 22.80 -8.81
CA SER A 63 -10.55 22.63 -7.40
C SER A 63 -11.03 21.21 -7.02
N PRO A 64 -11.90 20.52 -7.78
CA PRO A 64 -12.32 19.16 -7.45
C PRO A 64 -11.16 18.16 -7.45
N ILE A 65 -10.22 18.28 -8.39
CA ILE A 65 -9.05 17.39 -8.49
C ILE A 65 -8.12 17.64 -7.29
N VAL A 66 -7.93 18.91 -6.90
CA VAL A 66 -7.16 19.29 -5.71
C VAL A 66 -7.75 18.69 -4.45
N LYS A 67 -9.09 18.70 -4.31
CA LYS A 67 -9.76 18.10 -3.14
C LYS A 67 -9.46 16.60 -3.03
N VAL A 68 -9.64 15.87 -4.13
CA VAL A 68 -9.34 14.43 -4.19
C VAL A 68 -7.86 14.16 -3.89
N TYR A 69 -6.95 14.94 -4.47
CA TYR A 69 -5.52 14.83 -4.21
C TYR A 69 -5.18 15.01 -2.72
N ASN A 70 -5.76 16.02 -2.08
CA ASN A 70 -5.55 16.32 -0.67
C ASN A 70 -6.11 15.24 0.26
N ASP A 71 -7.24 14.65 -0.08
CA ASP A 71 -7.83 13.58 0.71
C ASP A 71 -6.98 12.30 0.61
N LEU A 72 -6.56 11.92 -0.60
CA LEU A 72 -5.67 10.77 -0.80
C LEU A 72 -4.29 10.97 -0.15
N LEU A 73 -3.75 12.18 -0.13
CA LEU A 73 -2.46 12.47 0.52
C LEU A 73 -2.47 12.21 2.03
N LYS A 74 -3.61 12.40 2.70
CA LYS A 74 -3.73 12.11 4.13
C LYS A 74 -3.66 10.62 4.41
N GLU A 75 -4.22 9.81 3.50
CA GLU A 75 -4.35 8.37 3.65
C GLU A 75 -3.13 7.58 3.16
N ALA A 76 -2.45 8.05 2.12
CA ALA A 76 -1.37 7.33 1.43
C ALA A 76 -0.01 7.35 2.15
N ARG A 77 0.01 7.51 3.48
CA ARG A 77 1.27 7.48 4.26
C ARG A 77 1.77 6.04 4.39
N VAL A 78 2.98 5.79 3.89
CA VAL A 78 3.69 4.51 4.05
C VAL A 78 4.16 4.41 5.50
N LYS A 79 3.67 3.41 6.23
CA LYS A 79 4.05 3.14 7.62
C LYS A 79 5.10 2.04 7.70
N GLY A 80 5.13 1.14 6.71
CA GLY A 80 6.02 0.00 6.73
C GLY A 80 5.49 -1.14 7.63
N TYR A 81 6.19 -2.28 7.60
CA TYR A 81 5.76 -3.49 8.32
C TYR A 81 6.22 -3.52 9.79
N ARG A 82 7.13 -2.61 10.19
CA ARG A 82 7.51 -2.38 11.58
C ARG A 82 7.09 -0.95 11.91
N THR A 83 5.96 -0.81 12.59
CA THR A 83 5.58 0.47 13.18
C THR A 83 6.48 0.71 14.39
N ILE A 84 7.46 1.61 14.24
CA ILE A 84 8.22 2.17 15.37
C ILE A 84 7.46 3.42 15.75
N ASP A 85 6.42 3.26 16.56
CA ASP A 85 5.72 4.41 17.11
C ASP A 85 6.66 5.04 18.16
N ALA A 86 7.07 6.28 17.91
CA ALA A 86 7.94 7.08 18.79
C ALA A 86 7.14 7.76 19.90
#